data_AF-B3M7Q9-F1
#
_entry.id   AF-B3M7Q9-F1
#
_cell.length_a   1.000
_cell.length_b   1.000
_cell.length_c   1.000
_cell.angle_alpha   90.00
_cell.angle_beta   90.00
_cell.angle_gamma   90.00
#
_symmetry.space_group_name_H-M   'P 1'
#
loop_
_entity.id
_entity.type
_entity.pdbx_description
1 polymer ?
#
loop_
_entity_poly.entity_id
_entity_poly.type
_entity_poly.pdbx_seq_one_letter_code
_entity_poly.pdbx_strand_id
1 'polypeptide(L)'
;MKLGVDLPTDSQYVGIINLPTTPPQRGLNYTVMGWGRMFKGGPLSEKLLHIDVELLPWDECDRLLNTFKEEMMCAGNLNNNLDENPCAGDTGGPLVLNETVYGIVSYRIGCGSKDLPSVYTNVHSHAKWIQETMIENGCGSLKSFLCLVVASLYCLVMRNRSMNSFAGFYLIKMIIFRPRGHPWRSRRASA
;
A
#
# COMPACT_ATOMS: atom_id res chain seq x y z
N MET A 1 0.11 -0.16 -7.67
CA MET A 1 -0.07 -0.44 -9.12
C MET A 1 -1.12 0.52 -9.66
N LYS A 2 -0.98 1.02 -10.89
CA LYS A 2 -2.03 1.79 -11.58
C LYS A 2 -2.60 0.93 -12.71
N LEU A 3 -3.91 0.85 -12.81
CA LEU A 3 -4.57 0.12 -13.90
C LEU A 3 -4.35 0.85 -15.23
N GLY A 4 -4.28 0.10 -16.33
CA GLY A 4 -4.19 0.67 -17.68
C GLY A 4 -5.51 1.20 -18.23
N VAL A 5 -6.63 0.85 -17.57
CA VAL A 5 -7.99 1.30 -17.88
C VAL A 5 -8.70 1.67 -16.59
N ASP A 6 -9.75 2.48 -16.70
CA ASP A 6 -10.57 2.86 -15.56
C ASP A 6 -11.42 1.67 -15.07
N LEU A 7 -11.74 1.69 -13.78
CA LEU A 7 -12.61 0.68 -13.17
C LEU A 7 -14.06 0.83 -13.68
N PRO A 8 -14.77 -0.27 -13.98
CA PRO A 8 -16.18 -0.23 -14.35
C PRO A 8 -17.03 0.06 -13.12
N THR A 9 -17.27 1.35 -12.86
CA THR A 9 -17.99 1.86 -11.68
C THR A 9 -19.51 1.68 -11.74
N ASP A 10 -20.03 1.28 -12.91
CA ASP A 10 -21.42 0.96 -13.18
C ASP A 10 -21.78 -0.51 -12.90
N SER A 11 -20.78 -1.35 -12.58
CA SER A 11 -20.97 -2.76 -12.28
C SER A 11 -21.43 -2.99 -10.84
N GLN A 12 -22.43 -3.87 -10.65
CA GLN A 12 -22.83 -4.35 -9.33
C GLN A 12 -21.81 -5.32 -8.69
N TYR A 13 -20.82 -5.80 -9.47
CA TYR A 13 -19.83 -6.80 -9.03
C TYR A 13 -18.45 -6.18 -8.75
N VAL A 14 -18.24 -4.91 -9.09
CA VAL A 14 -16.95 -4.22 -8.95
C VAL A 14 -17.16 -2.96 -8.14
N GLY A 15 -16.43 -2.86 -7.02
CA GLY A 15 -16.51 -1.72 -6.12
C GLY A 15 -15.14 -1.31 -5.59
N ILE A 16 -15.09 -0.12 -5.00
CA ILE A 16 -13.91 0.40 -4.31
C ILE A 16 -14.18 0.32 -2.81
N ILE A 17 -13.26 -0.29 -2.07
CA ILE A 17 -13.35 -0.41 -0.61
C ILE A 17 -12.86 0.87 0.09
N ASN A 18 -13.42 1.19 1.25
CA ASN A 18 -13.06 2.40 1.98
C ASN A 18 -11.68 2.27 2.63
N LEU A 19 -10.93 3.39 2.63
CA LEU A 19 -9.71 3.54 3.44
C LEU A 19 -10.07 3.91 4.89
N PRO A 20 -9.29 3.44 5.88
CA PRO A 20 -9.58 3.66 7.29
C PRO A 20 -9.24 5.11 7.70
N THR A 21 -10.25 5.82 8.20
CA THR A 21 -10.11 7.18 8.75
C THR A 21 -9.75 7.18 10.23
N THR A 22 -10.07 6.10 10.93
CA THR A 22 -9.74 5.88 12.34
C THR A 22 -8.73 4.74 12.49
N PRO A 23 -7.97 4.68 13.59
CA PRO A 23 -7.15 3.53 13.91
C PRO A 23 -7.98 2.24 14.00
N PRO A 24 -7.37 1.07 13.72
CA PRO A 24 -8.01 -0.22 13.89
C PRO A 24 -8.36 -0.47 15.37
N GLN A 25 -9.53 -1.06 15.62
CA GLN A 25 -10.03 -1.36 16.97
C GLN A 25 -9.66 -2.80 17.34
N ARG A 26 -8.87 -2.95 18.41
CA ARG A 26 -8.42 -4.27 18.90
C ARG A 26 -9.51 -4.94 19.73
N GLY A 27 -9.49 -6.27 19.78
CA GLY A 27 -10.51 -7.10 20.42
C GLY A 27 -11.79 -7.27 19.59
N LEU A 28 -11.80 -6.75 18.34
CA LEU A 28 -12.88 -6.99 17.39
C LEU A 28 -12.48 -8.05 16.37
N ASN A 29 -13.48 -8.72 15.81
CA ASN A 29 -13.29 -9.65 14.70
C ASN A 29 -13.27 -8.90 13.37
N TYR A 30 -12.26 -9.21 12.57
CA TYR A 30 -12.07 -8.72 11.22
C TYR A 30 -12.14 -9.89 10.25
N THR A 31 -12.68 -9.66 9.05
CA THR A 31 -12.76 -10.70 8.03
C THR A 31 -11.54 -10.61 7.12
N VAL A 32 -10.84 -11.72 6.95
CA VAL A 32 -9.82 -11.89 5.89
C VAL A 32 -10.34 -12.86 4.85
N MET A 33 -10.05 -12.59 3.58
CA MET A 33 -10.54 -13.38 2.46
C MET A 33 -9.49 -13.57 1.37
N GLY A 34 -9.56 -14.70 0.65
CA GLY A 34 -8.64 -15.00 -0.43
C GLY A 34 -8.85 -16.37 -1.08
N TRP A 35 -7.98 -16.67 -2.05
CA TRP A 35 -7.94 -17.92 -2.81
C TRP A 35 -6.69 -18.75 -2.50
N GLY A 36 -6.03 -18.47 -1.39
CA GLY A 36 -4.86 -19.20 -0.94
C GLY A 36 -5.15 -20.66 -0.65
N ARG A 37 -4.11 -21.37 -0.22
CA ARG A 37 -4.22 -22.80 0.06
C ARG A 37 -5.13 -23.06 1.25
N MET A 38 -5.96 -24.09 1.14
CA MET A 38 -6.89 -24.46 2.22
C MET A 38 -6.19 -25.03 3.46
N PHE A 39 -4.97 -25.55 3.31
CA PHE A 39 -4.12 -26.05 4.39
C PHE A 39 -2.66 -26.11 3.93
N LYS A 40 -1.73 -26.35 4.87
CA LYS A 40 -0.30 -26.45 4.57
C LYS A 40 -0.01 -27.54 3.53
N GLY A 41 0.51 -27.14 2.38
CA GLY A 41 0.81 -28.05 1.26
C GLY A 41 -0.41 -28.49 0.44
N GLY A 42 -1.63 -28.12 0.86
CA GLY A 42 -2.88 -28.43 0.17
C GLY A 42 -3.15 -27.56 -1.05
N PRO A 43 -4.22 -27.83 -1.83
CA PRO A 43 -4.52 -27.08 -3.05
C PRO A 43 -4.88 -25.62 -2.76
N LEU A 44 -4.73 -24.76 -3.77
CA LEU A 44 -5.34 -23.43 -3.79
C LEU A 44 -6.86 -23.57 -3.84
N SER A 45 -7.58 -22.62 -3.25
CA SER A 45 -9.03 -22.64 -3.30
C SER A 45 -9.56 -22.23 -4.68
N GLU A 46 -10.53 -22.96 -5.20
CA GLU A 46 -11.26 -22.59 -6.43
C GLU A 46 -12.26 -21.45 -6.20
N LYS A 47 -12.73 -21.28 -4.95
CA LYS A 47 -13.70 -20.27 -4.55
C LYS A 47 -13.05 -19.28 -3.59
N LEU A 48 -13.60 -18.07 -3.52
CA LEU A 48 -13.20 -17.13 -2.48
C LEU A 48 -13.60 -17.73 -1.12
N LEU A 49 -12.63 -17.86 -0.24
CA LEU A 49 -12.85 -18.25 1.15
C LEU A 49 -12.63 -17.04 2.05
N HIS A 50 -13.22 -17.08 3.23
CA HIS A 50 -13.00 -16.09 4.27
C HIS A 50 -13.02 -16.74 5.65
N ILE A 51 -12.38 -16.05 6.59
CA ILE A 51 -12.42 -16.36 8.03
C ILE A 51 -12.51 -15.05 8.81
N ASP A 52 -13.11 -15.12 9.98
CA ASP A 52 -13.13 -14.01 10.93
C ASP A 52 -12.05 -14.25 11.99
N VAL A 53 -11.19 -13.26 12.20
CA VAL A 53 -10.06 -13.31 13.12
C VAL A 53 -10.09 -12.12 14.07
N GLU A 54 -9.80 -12.36 15.34
CA GLU A 54 -9.68 -11.29 16.32
C GLU A 54 -8.40 -10.48 16.08
N LEU A 55 -8.53 -9.15 16.03
CA LEU A 55 -7.38 -8.24 16.03
C LEU A 55 -6.81 -8.11 17.44
N LEU A 56 -5.59 -8.61 17.65
CA LEU A 56 -5.03 -8.77 18.99
C LEU A 56 -4.45 -7.46 19.58
N PRO A 57 -4.36 -7.37 20.92
CA PRO A 57 -3.59 -6.35 21.63
C PRO A 57 -2.13 -6.24 21.17
N TRP A 58 -1.56 -5.04 21.25
CA TRP A 58 -0.18 -4.78 20.80
C TRP A 58 0.86 -5.59 21.56
N ASP A 59 0.73 -5.59 22.87
CA ASP A 59 1.58 -6.31 23.82
C ASP A 59 1.54 -7.82 23.57
N GLU A 60 0.37 -8.34 23.19
CA GLU A 60 0.26 -9.75 22.79
C GLU A 60 0.97 -10.03 21.47
N CYS A 61 0.77 -9.19 20.45
CA CYS A 61 1.48 -9.32 19.18
C CYS A 61 3.01 -9.22 19.37
N ASP A 62 3.48 -8.24 20.14
CA ASP A 62 4.90 -7.99 20.38
C ASP A 62 5.54 -9.17 21.13
N ARG A 63 4.85 -9.68 22.16
CA ARG A 63 5.28 -10.86 22.91
C ARG A 63 5.39 -12.11 22.04
N LEU A 64 4.46 -12.32 21.10
CA LEU A 64 4.42 -13.53 20.27
C LEU A 64 5.36 -13.45 19.06
N LEU A 65 5.63 -12.25 18.54
CA LEU A 65 6.36 -12.05 17.30
C LEU A 65 7.78 -11.48 17.48
N ASN A 66 8.13 -10.97 18.66
CA ASN A 66 9.43 -10.36 19.04
C ASN A 66 9.90 -9.15 18.21
N THR A 67 9.31 -8.85 17.05
CA THR A 67 9.69 -7.71 16.21
C THR A 67 8.43 -7.12 15.57
N PHE A 68 7.66 -6.41 16.40
CA PHE A 68 6.40 -5.80 16.00
C PHE A 68 6.54 -4.27 15.96
N LYS A 69 6.08 -3.63 14.88
CA LYS A 69 6.20 -2.17 14.65
C LYS A 69 4.86 -1.54 14.31
N GLU A 70 4.68 -0.25 14.60
CA GLU A 70 3.38 0.44 14.50
C GLU A 70 2.69 0.29 13.13
N GLU A 71 3.46 0.08 12.08
CA GLU A 71 2.99 -0.22 10.72
C GLU A 71 2.45 -1.65 10.52
N MET A 72 2.45 -2.45 11.58
CA MET A 72 2.00 -3.84 11.61
C MET A 72 0.77 -4.01 12.52
N MET A 73 -0.02 -5.02 12.19
CA MET A 73 -1.13 -5.53 12.97
C MET A 73 -1.00 -7.05 13.02
N CYS A 74 -1.50 -7.68 14.07
CA CYS A 74 -1.59 -9.12 14.12
C CYS A 74 -3.01 -9.54 14.52
N ALA A 75 -3.50 -10.57 13.85
CA ALA A 75 -4.84 -11.08 14.09
C ALA A 75 -4.84 -12.61 13.99
N GLY A 76 -5.66 -13.24 14.81
CA GLY A 76 -5.80 -14.69 14.86
C GLY A 76 -6.63 -15.14 16.04
N ASN A 77 -7.32 -16.27 15.88
CA ASN A 77 -8.12 -16.87 16.94
C ASN A 77 -7.23 -17.81 17.75
N LEU A 78 -6.47 -17.27 18.70
CA LEU A 78 -5.53 -18.04 19.51
C LEU A 78 -6.26 -19.06 20.39
N ASN A 79 -5.61 -20.19 20.67
CA ASN A 79 -6.15 -21.28 21.50
C ASN A 79 -7.43 -21.93 20.96
N ASN A 80 -7.79 -21.70 19.70
CA ASN A 80 -8.87 -22.44 19.06
C ASN A 80 -8.35 -23.81 18.56
N ASN A 81 -9.29 -24.72 18.28
CA ASN A 81 -8.94 -26.03 17.72
C ASN A 81 -8.83 -26.04 16.19
N LEU A 82 -9.14 -24.91 15.55
CA LEU A 82 -9.30 -24.76 14.10
C LEU A 82 -8.14 -23.92 13.51
N ASP A 83 -7.62 -24.36 12.37
CA ASP A 83 -6.52 -23.67 11.69
C ASP A 83 -7.03 -22.46 10.89
N GLU A 84 -7.36 -21.38 11.60
CA GLU A 84 -7.96 -20.17 11.03
C GLU A 84 -6.91 -19.08 10.80
N ASN A 85 -6.15 -19.21 9.71
CA ASN A 85 -5.18 -18.21 9.28
C ASN A 85 -5.10 -18.11 7.75
N PRO A 86 -4.77 -16.93 7.19
CA PRO A 86 -4.36 -16.81 5.79
C PRO A 86 -3.21 -17.77 5.48
N CYS A 87 -3.18 -18.29 4.27
CA CYS A 87 -2.20 -19.27 3.81
C CYS A 87 -1.46 -18.79 2.53
N ALA A 88 -0.71 -19.69 1.88
CA ALA A 88 0.03 -19.38 0.68
C ALA A 88 -0.93 -19.04 -0.46
N GLY A 89 -0.78 -17.84 -1.03
CA GLY A 89 -1.69 -17.28 -2.03
C GLY A 89 -2.58 -16.16 -1.49
N ASP A 90 -2.71 -16.01 -0.17
CA ASP A 90 -3.50 -14.94 0.44
C ASP A 90 -2.71 -13.64 0.69
N THR A 91 -1.38 -13.66 0.53
CA THR A 91 -0.53 -12.47 0.67
C THR A 91 -0.99 -11.35 -0.27
N GLY A 92 -1.21 -10.16 0.28
CA GLY A 92 -1.82 -9.03 -0.43
C GLY A 92 -3.34 -8.95 -0.32
N GLY A 93 -3.99 -9.98 0.23
CA GLY A 93 -5.43 -10.00 0.48
C GLY A 93 -5.86 -9.03 1.59
N PRO A 94 -7.14 -8.63 1.62
CA PRO A 94 -7.63 -7.63 2.55
C PRO A 94 -8.03 -8.23 3.90
N LEU A 95 -7.80 -7.47 4.97
CA LEU A 95 -8.41 -7.65 6.28
C LEU A 95 -9.38 -6.49 6.51
N VAL A 96 -10.67 -6.80 6.61
CA VAL A 96 -11.75 -5.81 6.54
C VAL A 96 -12.62 -5.81 7.79
N LEU A 97 -13.18 -4.63 8.08
CA LEU A 97 -14.25 -4.43 9.06
C LEU A 97 -15.17 -3.34 8.53
N ASN A 98 -16.48 -3.59 8.48
CA ASN A 98 -17.51 -2.63 8.04
C ASN A 98 -17.14 -1.91 6.73
N GLU A 99 -16.90 -2.69 5.65
CA GLU A 99 -16.57 -2.18 4.31
C GLU A 99 -15.30 -1.31 4.22
N THR A 100 -14.43 -1.42 5.23
CA THR A 100 -13.18 -0.66 5.32
C THR A 100 -12.02 -1.62 5.39
N VAL A 101 -10.98 -1.39 4.59
CA VAL A 101 -9.76 -2.21 4.60
C VAL A 101 -8.79 -1.68 5.66
N TYR A 102 -8.61 -2.44 6.74
CA TYR A 102 -7.70 -2.05 7.81
C TYR A 102 -6.34 -2.71 7.67
N GLY A 103 -6.29 -3.90 7.09
CA GLY A 103 -5.05 -4.67 6.96
C GLY A 103 -4.84 -5.26 5.58
N ILE A 104 -3.58 -5.51 5.26
CA ILE A 104 -3.16 -6.29 4.09
C ILE A 104 -2.38 -7.50 4.59
N VAL A 105 -2.76 -8.71 4.18
CA VAL A 105 -2.04 -9.94 4.56
C VAL A 105 -0.59 -9.81 4.12
N SER A 106 0.34 -9.86 5.08
CA SER A 106 1.77 -9.68 4.80
C SER A 106 2.48 -11.03 4.84
N TYR A 107 2.73 -11.52 6.05
CA TYR A 107 3.35 -12.81 6.26
C TYR A 107 2.62 -13.54 7.38
N ARG A 108 2.83 -14.85 7.38
CA ARG A 108 2.15 -15.82 8.21
C ARG A 108 3.17 -16.82 8.68
N ILE A 109 2.94 -17.40 9.85
CA ILE A 109 3.74 -18.50 10.34
C ILE A 109 2.94 -19.78 10.09
N GLY A 110 3.25 -20.45 8.98
CA GLY A 110 2.50 -21.63 8.54
C GLY A 110 1.16 -21.30 7.88
N CYS A 111 0.22 -22.24 7.96
CA CYS A 111 -1.15 -22.13 7.46
C CYS A 111 -2.09 -22.79 8.48
N GLY A 112 -2.15 -22.23 9.69
CA GLY A 112 -2.77 -22.88 10.85
C GLY A 112 -1.84 -23.00 12.05
N SER A 113 -1.30 -21.87 12.52
CA SER A 113 -0.67 -21.87 13.85
C SER A 113 -1.73 -21.53 14.88
N LYS A 114 -1.92 -22.41 15.86
CA LYS A 114 -2.84 -22.19 17.00
C LYS A 114 -2.27 -21.22 18.03
N ASP A 115 -0.95 -21.09 18.03
CA ASP A 115 -0.19 -20.36 19.04
C ASP A 115 0.32 -19.01 18.55
N LEU A 116 0.32 -18.78 17.22
CA LEU A 116 0.89 -17.59 16.62
C LEU A 116 -0.11 -16.90 15.68
N PRO A 117 -0.31 -15.58 15.83
CA PRO A 117 -1.17 -14.81 14.95
C PRO A 117 -0.52 -14.60 13.58
N SER A 118 -1.36 -14.29 12.59
CA SER A 118 -0.90 -13.81 11.29
C SER A 118 -0.62 -12.31 11.31
N VAL A 119 0.30 -11.85 10.48
CA VAL A 119 0.74 -10.45 10.44
C VAL A 119 0.20 -9.75 9.20
N TYR A 120 -0.33 -8.57 9.44
CA TYR A 120 -0.94 -7.71 8.45
C TYR A 120 -0.24 -6.35 8.46
N THR A 121 -0.09 -5.74 7.28
CA THR A 121 0.30 -4.34 7.18
C THR A 121 -0.85 -3.46 7.64
N ASN A 122 -0.60 -2.50 8.53
CA ASN A 122 -1.59 -1.53 9.00
C ASN A 122 -1.90 -0.51 7.89
N VAL A 123 -3.10 -0.56 7.31
CA VAL A 123 -3.46 0.38 6.23
C VAL A 123 -3.61 1.81 6.76
N HIS A 124 -4.07 1.97 8.00
CA HIS A 124 -4.25 3.30 8.60
C HIS A 124 -2.93 4.06 8.73
N SER A 125 -1.84 3.38 9.16
CA SER A 125 -0.51 4.00 9.26
C SER A 125 0.04 4.46 7.90
N HIS A 126 -0.46 3.90 6.80
CA HIS A 126 -0.06 4.24 5.43
C HIS A 126 -1.10 5.07 4.68
N ALA A 127 -2.24 5.41 5.28
CA ALA A 127 -3.36 6.04 4.59
C ALA A 127 -2.97 7.35 3.89
N LYS A 128 -2.14 8.18 4.54
CA LYS A 128 -1.62 9.42 3.95
C LYS A 128 -0.81 9.16 2.68
N TRP A 129 0.14 8.24 2.73
CA TRP A 129 0.97 7.89 1.58
C TRP A 129 0.13 7.31 0.43
N ILE A 130 -0.87 6.48 0.75
CA ILE A 130 -1.80 5.94 -0.26
C ILE A 130 -2.55 7.09 -0.94
N GLN A 131 -3.11 8.02 -0.17
CA GLN A 131 -3.83 9.18 -0.71
C GLN A 131 -2.96 10.08 -1.58
N GLU A 132 -1.75 10.43 -1.11
CA GLU A 132 -0.79 11.22 -1.89
C GLU A 132 -0.44 10.53 -3.20
N THR A 133 -0.16 9.22 -3.15
CA THR A 133 0.14 8.42 -4.34
C THR A 133 -1.04 8.38 -5.31
N MET A 134 -2.28 8.24 -4.82
CA MET A 134 -3.48 8.28 -5.66
C MET A 134 -3.66 9.65 -6.34
N ILE A 135 -3.41 10.75 -5.63
CA ILE A 135 -3.51 12.11 -6.17
C ILE A 135 -2.43 12.36 -7.23
N GLU A 136 -1.18 12.00 -6.95
CA GLU A 136 -0.06 12.20 -7.88
C GLU A 136 -0.25 11.44 -9.19
N ASN A 137 -0.81 10.23 -9.12
CA ASN A 137 -1.05 9.39 -10.29
C ASN A 137 -2.40 9.66 -10.97
N GLY A 138 -3.37 10.25 -10.27
CA GLY A 138 -4.68 10.63 -10.79
C GLY A 138 -4.67 11.99 -11.50
N CYS A 139 -3.85 12.93 -11.04
CA CYS A 139 -3.79 14.28 -11.62
C CYS A 139 -2.67 14.42 -12.66
N GLY A 140 -2.89 13.84 -13.85
CA GLY A 140 -2.04 14.07 -15.02
C GLY A 140 -2.20 15.45 -15.68
N SER A 141 -2.89 16.44 -15.09
CA SER A 141 -3.32 17.64 -15.82
C SER A 141 -3.02 19.00 -15.14
N LEU A 142 -3.17 19.14 -13.81
CA LEU A 142 -2.97 20.46 -13.17
C LEU A 142 -1.51 20.87 -12.98
N LYS A 143 -0.59 19.91 -12.78
CA LYS A 143 0.85 20.24 -12.70
C LYS A 143 1.38 20.80 -14.02
N SER A 144 0.81 20.41 -15.17
CA SER A 144 1.19 20.96 -16.47
C SER A 144 0.67 22.39 -16.65
N PHE A 145 -0.61 22.64 -16.38
CA PHE A 145 -1.20 23.97 -16.53
C PHE A 145 -0.62 25.01 -15.57
N LEU A 146 -0.49 24.69 -14.27
CA LEU A 146 0.14 25.61 -13.31
C LEU A 146 1.60 25.88 -13.65
N CYS A 147 2.35 24.87 -14.12
CA CYS A 147 3.74 25.07 -14.53
C CYS A 147 3.84 25.96 -15.78
N LEU A 148 2.93 25.80 -16.76
CA LEU A 148 2.85 26.68 -17.93
C LEU A 148 2.43 28.11 -17.57
N VAL A 149 1.47 28.28 -16.66
CA VAL A 149 1.03 29.60 -16.18
C VAL A 149 2.14 30.29 -15.39
N VAL A 150 2.83 29.57 -14.51
CA VAL A 150 3.97 30.11 -13.75
C VAL A 150 5.14 30.45 -14.68
N ALA A 151 5.47 29.58 -15.65
CA ALA A 151 6.53 29.84 -16.62
C ALA A 151 6.22 31.03 -17.53
N SER A 152 4.96 31.17 -17.97
CA SER A 152 4.54 32.30 -18.81
C SER A 152 4.49 33.62 -18.04
N LEU A 153 4.01 33.63 -16.79
CA LEU A 153 4.07 34.80 -15.91
C LEU A 153 5.53 35.19 -15.61
N TYR A 154 6.41 34.23 -15.34
CA TYR A 154 7.83 34.49 -15.14
C TYR A 154 8.48 35.08 -16.40
N CYS A 155 8.19 34.54 -17.58
CA CYS A 155 8.64 35.10 -18.86
C CYS A 155 8.10 36.51 -19.12
N LEU A 156 6.85 36.81 -18.76
CA LEU A 156 6.27 38.15 -18.87
C LEU A 156 6.97 39.16 -17.95
N VAL A 157 7.25 38.76 -16.71
CA VAL A 157 8.02 39.57 -15.75
C VAL A 157 9.44 39.82 -16.25
N MET A 158 10.09 38.82 -16.86
CA MET A 158 11.44 38.96 -17.41
C MET A 158 11.46 39.74 -18.74
N ARG A 159 10.38 39.70 -19.53
CA ARG A 159 10.26 40.46 -20.80
C ARG A 159 9.94 41.94 -20.57
N ASN A 160 9.32 42.29 -19.44
CA ASN A 160 9.04 43.68 -19.07
C ASN A 160 10.24 44.37 -18.39
N ARG A 161 11.37 43.68 -18.20
CA ARG A 161 12.64 44.25 -17.76
C ARG A 161 13.64 44.27 -18.92
N SER A 162 13.49 45.24 -19.82
CA SER A 162 14.60 45.65 -20.69
C SER A 162 15.26 46.90 -20.10
N MET A 163 16.55 46.75 -19.77
CA MET A 163 17.56 47.79 -19.52
C MET A 163 17.35 48.73 -18.33
N ASN A 164 17.80 48.31 -17.15
CA ASN A 164 18.91 48.99 -16.48
C ASN A 164 19.46 48.15 -15.33
N SER A 165 20.73 47.76 -15.49
CA SER A 165 21.71 47.30 -14.49
C SER A 165 21.22 46.37 -13.39
N PHE A 166 21.58 45.09 -13.47
CA PHE A 166 22.19 44.33 -12.36
C PHE A 166 22.60 42.96 -12.93
N ALA A 167 23.71 42.96 -13.66
CA ALA A 167 24.50 41.76 -13.88
C ALA A 167 25.24 41.47 -12.58
N GLY A 168 24.84 40.43 -11.86
CA GLY A 168 25.54 39.97 -10.66
C GLY A 168 24.58 39.29 -9.69
N PHE A 169 24.95 38.09 -9.23
CA PHE A 169 24.19 37.23 -8.31
C PHE A 169 22.98 36.54 -8.93
N TYR A 170 23.18 35.45 -9.66
CA TYR A 170 22.53 34.14 -9.42
C TYR A 170 23.20 33.07 -10.31
N LEU A 171 24.53 33.12 -10.38
CA LEU A 171 25.34 31.98 -10.76
C LEU A 171 25.79 31.35 -9.44
N ILE A 172 25.01 30.41 -8.88
CA ILE A 172 25.40 29.37 -7.90
C ILE A 172 24.10 28.60 -7.54
N LYS A 173 24.16 27.26 -7.62
CA LYS A 173 23.09 26.25 -7.48
C LYS A 173 22.26 25.90 -8.73
N MET A 174 22.92 25.80 -9.88
CA MET A 174 22.65 24.69 -10.80
C MET A 174 23.98 23.98 -11.02
N ILE A 175 24.26 22.94 -10.23
CA ILE A 175 25.18 21.82 -10.51
C ILE A 175 25.10 20.87 -9.29
N ILE A 176 25.01 19.56 -9.59
CA ILE A 176 25.01 18.34 -8.73
C ILE A 176 23.68 17.91 -8.06
N PHE A 177 22.83 17.15 -8.78
CA PHE A 177 22.80 15.68 -8.65
C PHE A 177 21.94 15.06 -9.77
N ARG A 178 22.60 14.43 -10.75
CA ARG A 178 22.03 13.38 -11.62
C ARG A 178 21.95 12.09 -10.81
N PRO A 179 20.87 11.29 -10.88
CA PRO A 179 20.98 9.84 -10.77
C PRO A 179 21.10 9.23 -12.17
N ARG A 180 22.13 8.41 -12.31
CA ARG A 180 22.48 7.63 -13.50
C ARG A 180 21.34 6.67 -13.84
N GLY A 181 20.93 6.65 -15.12
CA GLY A 181 20.35 5.45 -15.70
C GLY A 181 21.43 4.37 -15.80
N HIS A 182 21.19 3.22 -15.18
CA HIS A 182 21.91 2.00 -15.48
C HIS A 182 21.04 1.12 -16.40
N PRO A 183 21.59 0.59 -17.51
CA PRO A 183 20.90 -0.35 -18.38
C PRO A 183 21.01 -1.76 -17.79
N TRP A 184 19.88 -2.42 -17.58
CA TRP A 184 19.86 -3.85 -17.25
C TRP A 184 20.07 -4.65 -18.54
N ARG A 185 21.25 -5.26 -18.67
CA ARG A 185 21.66 -6.10 -19.80
C ARG A 185 21.33 -7.54 -19.47
N SER A 186 20.44 -8.16 -20.25
CA SER A 186 20.15 -9.59 -20.20
C SER A 186 21.41 -10.41 -20.54
N ARG A 187 21.82 -11.33 -19.65
CA ARG A 187 22.66 -12.47 -20.02
C ARG A 187 21.84 -13.75 -19.92
N ARG A 188 21.81 -14.45 -21.05
CA ARG A 188 21.60 -15.89 -21.19
C ARG A 188 22.49 -16.64 -20.18
N ALA A 189 21.92 -17.64 -19.52
CA ALA A 189 22.64 -18.80 -19.04
C ALA A 189 22.21 -19.99 -19.91
N SER A 190 23.19 -20.65 -20.50
CA SER A 190 23.02 -21.95 -21.13
C SER A 190 22.95 -23.01 -20.05
N ALA A 191 21.99 -23.91 -20.18
CA ALA A 191 22.10 -25.34 -19.92
C ALA A 191 21.30 -26.03 -21.02
#